data_AF-A0A3P6B663-F1
#
_entry.id   AF-A0A3P6B663-F1
#
_cell.length_a   1.000
_cell.length_b   1.000
_cell.length_c   1.000
_cell.angle_alpha   90.00
_cell.angle_beta   90.00
_cell.angle_gamma   90.00
#
_symmetry.space_group_name_H-M   'P 1'
#
loop_
_entity.id
_entity.type
_entity.pdbx_description
1 polymer ?
#
loop_
_entity_poly.entity_id
_entity_poly.type
_entity_poly.pdbx_seq_one_letter_code
_entity_poly.pdbx_strand_id
1 'polypeptide(L)' 'MVTINRFWSQIFGVAFSNKRWLHFFMLFVPETGLWMSALGVVGLVLNPRAYDFVSRKSVQWKIWNLRLSILKYSF' A
#
# COMPACT_ATOMS: atom_id res chain seq x y z
N MET A 1 -11.78 31.66 -0.80
CA MET A 1 -10.78 30.75 -0.19
C MET A 1 -11.02 30.62 1.32
N VAL A 2 -11.17 31.71 2.06
CA VAL A 2 -11.27 31.70 3.54
C VAL A 2 -12.43 30.84 4.08
N THR A 3 -13.65 30.98 3.54
CA THR A 3 -14.82 30.20 4.01
C THR A 3 -14.69 28.70 3.72
N ILE A 4 -14.19 28.36 2.54
CA ILE A 4 -13.91 26.98 2.12
C ILE A 4 -12.84 26.37 3.04
N ASN A 5 -11.78 27.12 3.36
CA ASN A 5 -10.73 26.63 4.23
C ASN A 5 -11.19 26.44 5.68
N ARG A 6 -12.06 27.31 6.19
CA ARG A 6 -12.67 27.08 7.51
C ARG A 6 -13.49 25.79 7.52
N PHE A 7 -14.31 25.56 6.50
CA PHE A 7 -15.07 24.32 6.36
C PHE A 7 -14.17 23.08 6.32
N TRP A 8 -13.16 23.05 5.45
CA TRP A 8 -12.26 21.90 5.33
C TRP A 8 -11.38 21.71 6.58
N SER A 9 -10.92 22.80 7.21
CA SER A 9 -10.13 22.74 8.45
C SER A 9 -10.95 22.22 9.63
N GLN A 10 -12.27 22.39 9.64
CA GLN A 10 -13.14 21.84 10.69
C GLN A 10 -13.35 20.33 10.52
N ILE A 11 -13.43 19.84 9.27
CA ILE A 11 -13.68 18.41 9.01
C ILE A 11 -12.37 17.59 9.10
N PHE A 12 -11.28 18.10 8.53
CA PHE A 12 -10.02 17.36 8.40
C PHE A 12 -8.90 17.88 9.31
N GLY A 13 -9.09 18.98 10.03
CA GLY A 13 -8.03 19.61 10.85
C GLY A 13 -6.97 20.37 10.05
N VAL A 14 -6.95 20.23 8.72
CA VAL A 14 -5.98 20.84 7.80
C VAL A 14 -6.72 21.35 6.56
N ALA A 15 -6.32 22.51 6.03
CA ALA A 15 -6.86 23.07 4.79
C ALA A 15 -5.80 23.84 3.99
N PHE A 16 -5.93 23.81 2.67
CA PHE A 16 -5.00 24.52 1.78
C PHE A 16 -5.29 26.02 1.75
N SER A 17 -4.41 26.84 2.31
CA SER A 17 -4.53 28.31 2.28
C SER A 17 -4.19 28.94 0.93
N ASN A 18 -3.29 28.32 0.17
CA ASN A 18 -2.75 28.85 -1.06
C ASN A 18 -3.35 28.18 -2.31
N LYS A 19 -3.96 28.97 -3.20
CA LYS A 19 -4.55 28.50 -4.46
C LYS A 19 -3.54 27.85 -5.41
N ARG A 20 -2.31 28.37 -5.47
CA ARG A 20 -1.25 27.83 -6.33
C ARG A 20 -0.77 26.48 -5.81
N TRP A 21 -0.65 26.34 -4.49
CA TRP A 21 -0.25 25.07 -3.87
C TRP A 21 -1.34 24.00 -4.01
N LEU A 22 -2.61 24.39 -3.88
CA LEU A 22 -3.74 23.49 -4.16
C LEU A 22 -3.71 22.97 -5.60
N HIS A 23 -3.50 23.84 -6.59
CA HIS A 23 -3.41 23.42 -7.99
C HIS A 23 -2.21 22.51 -8.26
N PHE A 24 -1.04 22.85 -7.68
CA PHE A 24 0.15 22.00 -7.79
C PHE A 24 -0.09 20.61 -7.18
N PHE A 25 -0.74 20.54 -6.01
CA PHE A 25 -1.07 19.28 -5.36
C PHE A 25 -2.03 18.44 -6.21
N MET A 26 -3.01 19.09 -6.85
CA MET A 26 -3.95 18.44 -7.76
C MET A 26 -3.28 17.82 -9.00
N LEU A 27 -2.15 18.35 -9.45
CA LEU A 27 -1.34 17.76 -10.52
C LEU A 27 -0.40 16.67 -9.99
N PHE A 28 0.27 16.94 -8.88
CA PHE A 28 1.27 16.05 -8.31
C PHE A 28 0.70 14.71 -7.85
N VAL A 29 -0.50 14.69 -7.26
CA VAL A 29 -1.14 13.46 -6.76
C VAL A 29 -1.41 12.44 -7.88
N PRO A 30 -2.15 12.78 -8.96
CA PRO A 30 -2.37 11.84 -10.05
C PRO A 30 -1.09 11.52 -10.83
N GLU A 31 -0.20 12.50 -11.02
CA GLU A 31 1.06 12.28 -11.72
C GLU A 31 1.95 11.27 -10.97
N THR A 32 2.20 11.47 -9.68
CA THR A 32 3.00 10.51 -8.89
C THR A 32 2.35 9.14 -8.78
N GLY A 33 1.01 9.07 -8.73
CA GLY A 33 0.28 7.81 -8.80
C GLY A 33 0.57 7.03 -10.09
N LEU A 34 0.58 7.71 -11.24
CA LEU A 34 0.92 7.10 -12.53
C LEU A 34 2.38 6.68 -12.59
N TRP A 35 3.30 7.50 -12.09
CA TRP A 35 4.73 7.16 -12.01
C TRP A 35 4.96 5.90 -11.17
N MET A 36 4.41 5.84 -9.96
CA MET A 36 4.55 4.66 -9.08
C MET A 36 3.90 3.41 -9.70
N SER A 37 2.75 3.57 -10.37
CA SER A 37 2.09 2.47 -11.08
C SER A 37 2.93 1.97 -12.26
N ALA A 38 3.50 2.88 -13.05
CA ALA A 38 4.36 2.53 -14.18
C ALA A 38 5.62 1.78 -13.72
N LEU A 39 6.26 2.24 -12.64
CA LEU A 39 7.37 1.52 -12.02
C LEU A 39 6.95 0.13 -11.55
N GLY A 40 5.76 0.00 -10.95
CA GLY A 40 5.20 -1.30 -10.56
C GLY A 40 4.96 -2.24 -11.74
N VAL A 41 4.43 -1.73 -12.86
CA VAL A 41 4.21 -2.52 -14.08
C VAL A 41 5.53 -2.94 -14.71
N VAL A 42 6.53 -2.05 -14.78
CA VAL A 42 7.89 -2.40 -15.24
C VAL A 42 8.51 -3.46 -14.34
N GLY A 43 8.32 -3.37 -13.03
CA GLY A 43 8.71 -4.39 -12.06
C GLY A 43 7.96 -5.73 -12.24
N LEU A 44 6.74 -5.74 -12.76
CA LEU A 44 6.07 -7.00 -13.08
C LEU A 44 6.65 -7.66 -14.34
N VAL A 45 7.01 -6.87 -15.36
CA VAL A 45 7.62 -7.36 -16.60
C VAL A 45 8.99 -8.00 -16.35
N LEU A 46 9.80 -7.39 -15.47
CA LEU A 46 11.12 -7.91 -15.12
C LEU A 46 11.06 -9.08 -14.10
N ASN A 47 9.86 -9.45 -13.63
CA ASN A 47 9.58 -10.46 -12.61
C ASN A 47 10.13 -10.25 -11.17
N PRO A 48 10.58 -9.07 -10.67
CA PRO A 48 10.68 -8.83 -9.23
C PRO A 48 9.29 -8.70 -8.59
N ARG A 49 8.66 -9.84 -8.29
CA ARG A 49 7.36 -9.87 -7.61
C ARG A 49 7.54 -9.69 -6.10
N ALA A 50 7.08 -8.56 -5.58
CA ALA A 50 7.01 -8.29 -4.13
C ALA A 50 5.94 -9.14 -3.38
N TYR A 51 5.24 -10.04 -4.09
CA TYR A 51 4.09 -10.78 -3.57
C TYR A 51 4.47 -11.95 -2.65
N ASP A 52 5.73 -12.38 -2.68
CA ASP A 52 6.19 -13.49 -1.87
C ASP A 52 6.55 -13.03 -0.45
N PHE A 53 5.54 -13.07 0.43
CA PHE A 53 5.76 -12.99 1.87
C PHE A 53 6.45 -14.27 2.34
N VAL A 54 7.79 -14.25 2.35
CA VAL A 54 8.67 -15.37 2.76
C VAL A 54 8.29 -15.93 4.14
N SER A 55 7.79 -15.08 5.04
CA SER A 55 7.33 -15.46 6.38
C SER A 55 6.03 -16.28 6.40
N ARG A 56 5.15 -16.16 5.41
CA ARG A 56 3.92 -16.98 5.32
C ARG A 56 4.24 -18.41 4.88
N LYS A 57 5.14 -18.57 3.90
CA LYS A 57 5.54 -19.90 3.40
C LYS A 57 6.22 -20.73 4.49
N SER A 58 7.05 -20.10 5.32
CA SER A 58 7.75 -20.78 6.42
C SER A 58 6.83 -21.17 7.57
N VAL A 59 5.89 -20.29 7.96
CA VAL A 59 4.88 -20.61 8.99
C VAL A 59 3.93 -21.72 8.53
N GLN A 60 3.47 -21.66 7.28
CA GLN A 60 2.64 -22.72 6.70
C GLN A 60 3.38 -24.05 6.67
N TRP A 61 4.66 -24.06 6.26
CA TRP A 61 5.51 -25.25 6.31
C TRP A 61 5.65 -25.82 7.73
N LYS A 62 5.83 -24.95 8.72
CA LYS A 62 5.94 -25.36 10.12
C LYS A 62 4.65 -25.99 10.64
N ILE A 63 3.50 -25.44 10.28
CA ILE A 63 2.17 -25.99 10.62
C ILE A 63 1.93 -27.33 9.93
N TRP A 64 2.31 -27.45 8.66
CA TRP A 64 2.13 -28.68 7.89
C TRP A 64 2.99 -29.83 8.46
N ASN A 65 4.25 -29.55 8.82
CA ASN A 65 5.11 -30.51 9.50
C ASN A 65 4.59 -30.91 10.89
N LEU A 66 4.05 -29.96 11.65
CA LEU A 66 3.45 -30.27 12.95
C LEU A 66 2.25 -31.22 12.81
N ARG A 67 1.38 -30.99 11.82
CA ARG A 67 0.24 -31.85 11.52
C ARG A 67 0.66 -33.27 11.13
N LEU A 68 1.67 -33.42 10.28
CA LEU A 68 2.19 -34.74 9.91
C LEU A 68 2.83 -35.48 11.09
N SER A 69 3.52 -34.75 11.98
CA SER A 69 4.10 -35.36 13.17
C SER A 69 3.01 -35.92 14.08
N ILE A 70 1.93 -35.17 14.32
CA ILE A 70 0.81 -35.62 15.17
C ILE A 70 0.14 -36.87 14.58
N LEU A 71 -0.08 -36.92 13.27
CA LEU A 71 -0.68 -38.09 12.61
C LEU A 71 0.20 -39.35 12.69
N LYS A 72 1.53 -39.20 12.78
CA LYS A 72 2.46 -40.33 12.95
C LYS A 72 2.51 -40.90 14.37
N TYR A 73 2.14 -40.11 15.38
CA TYR A 73 2.11 -40.54 16.79
C TYR A 73 0.70 -40.95 17.27
N SER A 74 -0.30 -40.93 16.37
CA SER A 74 -1.69 -41.32 16.65
C SER A 74 -2.05 -42.75 16.18
N PHE A 75 -1.06 -43.54 15.76
CA PHE A 75 -1.13 -44.98 15.52
C PHE A 75 -0.02 -45.67 16.33
#